data_AF-A0A8S1A093-F1
#
_entry.id   AF-A0A8S1A093-F1
#
_cell.length_a   1.000
_cell.length_b   1.000
_cell.length_c   1.000
_cell.angle_alpha   90.00
_cell.angle_beta   90.00
_cell.angle_gamma   90.00
#
_symmetry.space_group_name_H-M   'P 1'
#
loop_
_entity.id
_entity.type
_entity.pdbx_description
1 polymer ?
#
loop_
_entity_poly.entity_id
_entity_poly.type
_entity_poly.pdbx_seq_one_letter_code
_entity_poly.pdbx_strand_id
1 'polypeptide(L)'
;MLKQSRPCFEEADAAKDEAEPEPILVCKCLIDAESSEQIVVSPRKQKILSTVARTEEYLRVRRIPELIRFLITKVIADGSNRPIAFLENLLNEGMLFRAGHGLAPVLYEDRHLRAVIKSFDPGNRGWLTPGQVRRAFITLGLTLTETLNERIPTDVLFELLKTTQEKELFSLLTAGVCLEDDSRVDIELKNGGSTTD
;
A
#
# COMPACT_ATOMS: atom_id res chain seq x y z
N MET A 1 48.90 7.98 34.94
CA MET A 1 49.81 6.84 34.80
C MET A 1 49.19 5.63 35.50
N LEU A 2 49.29 4.44 34.89
CA LEU A 2 48.89 3.10 35.38
C LEU A 2 47.39 2.79 35.23
N LYS A 3 46.94 1.64 34.73
CA LYS A 3 47.54 0.52 33.99
C LYS A 3 46.34 -0.20 33.36
N GLN A 4 46.40 -0.46 32.06
CA GLN A 4 45.45 -1.30 31.34
C GLN A 4 45.58 -2.75 31.80
N SER A 5 44.47 -3.47 31.89
CA SER A 5 44.43 -4.93 32.02
C SER A 5 43.28 -5.43 31.15
N ARG A 6 43.63 -5.99 30.00
CA ARG A 6 42.72 -6.67 29.09
C ARG A 6 42.56 -8.12 29.56
N PRO A 7 41.35 -8.68 29.66
CA PRO A 7 41.19 -10.12 29.72
C PRO A 7 41.29 -10.74 28.32
N CYS A 8 42.11 -11.78 28.21
CA CYS A 8 42.13 -12.74 27.11
C CYS A 8 40.76 -13.42 27.04
N PHE A 9 40.14 -13.43 25.86
CA PHE A 9 39.00 -14.29 25.59
C PHE A 9 39.52 -15.49 24.82
N GLU A 10 39.34 -16.67 25.40
CA GLU A 10 39.70 -17.96 24.85
C GLU A 10 38.76 -18.29 23.66
N GLU A 11 39.36 -18.65 22.53
CA GLU A 11 38.68 -19.28 21.40
C GLU A 11 38.31 -20.72 21.81
N ALA A 12 37.02 -20.99 21.94
CA ALA A 12 36.50 -22.34 22.06
C ALA A 12 36.08 -22.84 20.68
N ASP A 13 36.85 -23.79 20.15
CA ASP A 13 36.51 -24.59 18.97
C ASP A 13 35.25 -25.41 19.24
N ALA A 14 34.12 -24.94 18.70
CA ALA A 14 32.85 -25.67 18.71
C ALA A 14 32.82 -26.67 17.54
N ALA A 15 32.90 -27.95 17.91
CA ALA A 15 32.75 -29.09 17.01
C ALA A 15 31.43 -29.02 16.22
N LYS A 16 31.54 -29.25 14.91
CA LYS A 16 30.42 -29.45 13.99
C LYS A 16 29.79 -30.82 14.26
N ASP A 17 28.63 -30.83 14.92
CA ASP A 17 27.68 -31.94 14.83
C ASP A 17 26.85 -31.73 13.56
N GLU A 18 27.14 -32.50 12.51
CA GLU A 18 26.27 -32.62 11.33
C GLU A 18 25.08 -33.52 11.73
N ALA A 19 24.05 -32.90 12.30
CA ALA A 19 22.76 -33.54 12.49
C ALA A 19 22.13 -33.79 11.13
N GLU A 20 21.86 -35.07 10.81
CA GLU A 20 21.07 -35.42 9.62
C GLU A 20 19.72 -34.70 9.68
N PRO A 21 19.30 -34.02 8.59
CA PRO A 21 18.07 -33.26 8.61
C PRO A 21 16.87 -34.19 8.82
N GLU A 22 16.14 -33.96 9.92
CA GLU A 22 14.88 -34.65 10.18
C GLU A 22 13.94 -34.51 8.97
N PRO A 23 13.27 -35.60 8.56
CA PRO A 23 12.35 -35.55 7.43
C PRO A 23 11.24 -34.55 7.74
N ILE A 24 11.16 -33.49 6.95
CA ILE A 24 10.10 -32.48 7.02
C ILE A 24 8.77 -33.21 6.79
N LEU A 25 7.96 -33.31 7.84
CA LEU A 25 6.61 -33.84 7.76
C LEU A 25 5.73 -32.82 7.04
N VAL A 26 5.78 -32.85 5.71
CA VAL A 26 4.85 -32.11 4.86
C VAL A 26 3.46 -32.72 5.06
N CYS A 27 2.48 -31.90 5.43
CA CYS A 27 1.08 -32.33 5.52
C CYS A 27 0.67 -33.05 4.23
N LYS A 28 0.02 -34.22 4.35
CA LYS A 28 -0.57 -34.96 3.22
C LYS A 28 -1.52 -34.13 2.35
N CYS A 29 -1.96 -32.97 2.81
CA CYS A 29 -2.71 -31.99 2.05
C CYS A 29 -1.92 -31.31 0.90
N LEU A 30 -0.60 -31.53 0.81
CA LEU A 30 0.27 -31.07 -0.29
C LEU A 30 0.69 -32.19 -1.25
N ILE A 31 0.27 -33.43 -1.01
CA ILE A 31 0.56 -34.57 -1.88
C ILE A 31 -0.70 -34.84 -2.69
N ASP A 32 -0.70 -34.38 -3.94
CA ASP A 32 -1.72 -34.68 -4.96
C ASP A 32 -1.70 -36.17 -5.29
N ALA A 33 -2.33 -36.98 -4.44
CA ALA A 33 -2.66 -38.36 -4.76
C ALA A 33 -4.10 -38.44 -5.23
N GLU A 34 -4.28 -38.27 -6.54
CA GLU A 34 -5.31 -38.94 -7.34
C GLU A 34 -6.77 -38.86 -6.86
N SER A 35 -7.31 -37.66 -6.71
CA SER A 35 -8.73 -37.46 -7.01
C SER A 35 -8.96 -36.09 -7.64
N SER A 36 -8.42 -35.88 -8.84
CA SER A 36 -8.96 -34.86 -9.75
C SER A 36 -10.30 -35.35 -10.31
N GLU A 37 -11.27 -35.56 -9.42
CA GLU A 37 -12.66 -35.57 -9.85
C GLU A 37 -12.89 -34.24 -10.56
N GLN A 38 -13.15 -34.28 -11.87
CA GLN A 38 -13.58 -33.10 -12.60
C GLN A 38 -14.87 -32.62 -11.95
N ILE A 39 -14.76 -31.63 -11.07
CA ILE A 39 -15.91 -31.00 -10.46
C ILE A 39 -16.66 -30.32 -11.60
N VAL A 40 -17.71 -30.97 -12.09
CA VAL A 40 -18.60 -30.38 -13.10
C VAL A 40 -19.31 -29.21 -12.44
N VAL A 41 -18.76 -28.01 -12.64
CA VAL A 41 -19.35 -26.77 -12.17
C VAL A 41 -20.63 -26.54 -12.95
N SER A 42 -21.79 -26.64 -12.29
CA SER A 42 -23.07 -26.35 -12.93
C SER A 42 -23.03 -24.97 -13.63
N PRO A 43 -23.70 -24.78 -14.79
CA PRO A 43 -23.68 -23.49 -15.52
C PRO A 43 -24.06 -22.28 -14.66
N ARG A 44 -24.97 -22.48 -13.70
CA ARG A 44 -25.36 -21.46 -12.71
C ARG A 44 -24.18 -21.02 -11.84
N LYS A 45 -23.40 -21.98 -11.31
CA LYS A 45 -22.20 -21.69 -10.51
C LYS A 45 -21.15 -20.96 -11.35
N GLN A 46 -20.95 -21.36 -12.61
CA GLN A 46 -20.00 -20.69 -13.50
C GLN A 46 -20.38 -19.22 -13.75
N LYS A 47 -21.68 -18.92 -13.96
CA LYS A 47 -22.19 -17.55 -14.09
C LYS A 47 -22.00 -16.71 -12.82
N ILE A 48 -22.20 -17.31 -11.65
CA ILE A 48 -21.98 -16.63 -10.36
C ILE A 48 -20.50 -16.30 -10.20
N LEU A 49 -19.61 -17.27 -10.42
CA LEU A 49 -18.17 -17.09 -10.29
C LEU A 49 -17.64 -16.02 -11.26
N SER A 50 -18.11 -16.01 -12.52
CA SER A 50 -17.71 -14.98 -13.48
C SER A 50 -18.21 -13.59 -13.10
N THR A 51 -19.43 -13.49 -12.53
CA THR A 51 -19.97 -12.23 -12.02
C THR A 51 -19.15 -11.72 -10.84
N VAL A 52 -18.83 -12.59 -9.88
CA VAL A 52 -18.02 -12.27 -8.70
C VAL A 52 -16.63 -11.81 -9.13
N ALA A 53 -15.96 -12.55 -10.02
CA ALA A 53 -14.64 -12.18 -10.53
C ALA A 53 -14.64 -10.81 -11.22
N ARG A 54 -15.66 -10.51 -12.02
CA ARG A 54 -15.81 -9.19 -12.67
C ARG A 54 -16.03 -8.07 -11.66
N THR A 55 -16.86 -8.30 -10.64
CA THR A 55 -17.10 -7.33 -9.58
C THR A 55 -15.86 -7.09 -8.73
N GLU A 56 -15.14 -8.15 -8.36
CA GLU A 56 -13.87 -8.07 -7.62
C GLU A 56 -12.84 -7.27 -8.40
N GLU A 57 -12.69 -7.55 -9.70
CA GLU A 57 -11.76 -6.82 -10.56
C GLU A 57 -12.12 -5.33 -10.64
N TYR A 58 -13.40 -5.01 -10.81
CA TYR A 58 -13.86 -3.63 -10.82
C TYR A 58 -13.51 -2.90 -9.51
N LEU A 59 -13.80 -3.52 -8.36
CA LEU A 59 -13.50 -2.94 -7.04
C LEU A 59 -11.99 -2.74 -6.83
N ARG A 60 -11.18 -3.71 -7.28
CA ARG A 60 -9.72 -3.70 -7.18
C ARG A 60 -9.08 -2.62 -8.04
N VAL A 61 -9.46 -2.53 -9.32
CA VAL A 61 -8.93 -1.53 -10.27
C VAL A 61 -9.27 -0.11 -9.82
N ARG A 62 -10.48 0.10 -9.28
CA ARG A 62 -10.94 1.39 -8.76
C ARG A 62 -10.45 1.69 -7.34
N ARG A 63 -9.75 0.75 -6.69
CA ARG A 63 -9.29 0.84 -5.30
C ARG A 63 -10.40 1.29 -4.32
N ILE A 64 -11.64 0.82 -4.55
CA ILE A 64 -12.81 1.21 -3.77
C ILE A 64 -12.68 0.79 -2.29
N PRO A 65 -12.19 -0.42 -1.96
CA PRO A 65 -11.99 -0.81 -0.56
C PRO A 65 -11.03 0.12 0.18
N GLU A 66 -9.95 0.56 -0.46
CA GLU A 66 -8.97 1.49 0.10
C GLU A 66 -9.60 2.87 0.37
N LEU A 67 -10.41 3.37 -0.57
CA LEU A 67 -11.12 4.64 -0.42
C LEU A 67 -12.11 4.59 0.75
N ILE A 68 -12.88 3.51 0.86
CA ILE A 68 -13.82 3.33 1.98
C ILE A 68 -13.08 3.30 3.33
N ARG A 69 -11.96 2.56 3.42
CA ARG A 69 -11.13 2.54 4.64
C ARG A 69 -10.63 3.95 5.00
N PHE A 70 -10.14 4.71 4.02
CA PHE A 70 -9.71 6.10 4.23
C PHE A 70 -10.84 6.98 4.78
N LEU A 71 -12.02 6.96 4.15
CA LEU A 71 -13.18 7.74 4.57
C LEU A 71 -13.63 7.40 5.99
N ILE A 72 -13.74 6.11 6.31
CA ILE A 72 -14.12 5.63 7.66
C ILE A 72 -13.08 6.07 8.69
N THR A 73 -11.79 5.92 8.37
CA THR A 73 -10.71 6.31 9.30
C THR A 73 -10.77 7.82 9.60
N LYS A 74 -11.04 8.64 8.58
CA LYS A 74 -11.23 10.09 8.74
C LYS A 74 -12.43 10.43 9.64
N VAL A 75 -13.56 9.78 9.44
CA VAL A 75 -14.75 9.98 10.29
C VAL A 75 -14.46 9.61 11.74
N ILE A 76 -13.80 8.47 11.98
CA ILE A 76 -13.45 8.01 13.32
C ILE A 76 -12.46 8.99 13.99
N ALA A 77 -11.47 9.46 13.25
CA ALA A 77 -10.45 10.38 13.76
C ALA A 77 -11.01 11.77 14.10
N ASP A 78 -11.96 12.27 13.31
CA ASP A 78 -12.63 13.55 13.56
C ASP A 78 -13.60 13.48 14.74
N GLY A 79 -14.27 12.34 14.93
CA GLY A 79 -15.28 12.18 15.99
C GLY A 79 -16.54 13.02 15.74
N SER A 80 -16.88 13.29 14.47
CA SER A 80 -18.01 14.14 14.09
C SER A 80 -19.34 13.63 14.61
N ASN A 81 -20.15 14.52 15.19
CA ASN A 81 -21.56 14.25 15.51
C ASN A 81 -22.45 14.18 14.25
N ARG A 82 -21.93 14.59 13.08
CA ARG A 82 -22.66 14.61 11.79
C ARG A 82 -21.82 13.93 10.70
N PRO A 83 -21.57 12.61 10.81
CA PRO A 83 -20.62 11.90 9.96
C PRO A 83 -20.96 11.97 8.46
N ILE A 84 -22.25 12.03 8.11
CA ILE A 84 -22.67 12.13 6.70
C ILE A 84 -22.25 13.47 6.08
N ALA A 85 -22.52 14.59 6.76
CA ALA A 85 -22.12 15.91 6.27
C ALA A 85 -20.59 16.06 6.21
N PHE A 86 -19.88 15.47 7.18
CA PHE A 86 -18.43 15.41 7.15
C PHE A 86 -17.91 14.62 5.94
N LEU A 87 -18.51 13.46 5.64
CA LEU A 87 -18.13 12.65 4.48
C LEU A 87 -18.39 13.36 3.15
N GLU A 88 -19.52 14.07 3.03
CA GLU A 88 -19.83 14.88 1.84
C GLU A 88 -18.75 15.95 1.62
N ASN A 89 -18.39 16.69 2.66
CA ASN A 89 -17.33 17.68 2.59
C ASN A 89 -15.97 17.06 2.24
N LEU A 90 -15.62 15.94 2.87
CA LEU A 90 -14.37 15.23 2.63
C LEU A 90 -14.25 14.73 1.18
N LEU A 91 -15.35 14.22 0.62
CA LEU A 91 -15.41 13.82 -0.79
C LEU A 91 -15.29 15.03 -1.72
N ASN A 92 -15.98 16.13 -1.41
CA ASN A 92 -15.88 17.36 -2.19
C ASN A 92 -14.44 17.92 -2.19
N GLU A 93 -13.77 17.94 -1.03
CA GLU A 93 -12.36 18.31 -0.91
C GLU A 93 -11.45 17.38 -1.73
N GLY A 94 -11.69 16.06 -1.67
CA GLY A 94 -10.96 15.10 -2.48
C GLY A 94 -11.15 15.31 -3.97
N MET A 95 -12.37 15.64 -4.41
CA MET A 95 -12.68 15.94 -5.81
C MET A 95 -12.02 17.24 -6.28
N LEU A 96 -12.00 18.28 -5.44
CA LEU A 96 -11.26 19.51 -5.71
C LEU A 96 -9.75 19.23 -5.82
N PHE A 97 -9.18 18.51 -4.87
CA PHE A 97 -7.77 18.15 -4.86
C PHE A 97 -7.39 17.37 -6.12
N ARG A 98 -8.22 16.40 -6.52
CA ARG A 98 -8.04 15.66 -7.77
C ARG A 98 -8.04 16.56 -9.00
N ALA A 99 -8.84 17.63 -9.00
CA ALA A 99 -8.88 18.64 -10.06
C ALA A 99 -7.71 19.64 -10.01
N GLY A 100 -6.76 19.49 -9.07
CA GLY A 100 -5.65 20.42 -8.88
C GLY A 100 -6.02 21.67 -8.08
N HIS A 101 -7.13 21.63 -7.33
CA HIS A 101 -7.62 22.75 -6.52
C HIS A 101 -7.66 22.39 -5.03
N GLY A 102 -7.33 23.35 -4.17
CA GLY A 102 -7.38 23.15 -2.71
C GLY A 102 -6.26 22.28 -2.17
N LEU A 103 -6.38 21.90 -0.89
CA LEU A 103 -5.41 21.08 -0.19
C LEU A 103 -5.85 19.62 -0.19
N ALA A 104 -4.88 18.71 -0.19
CA ALA A 104 -5.15 17.30 -0.03
C ALA A 104 -5.80 17.04 1.34
N PRO A 105 -6.96 16.37 1.43
CA PRO A 105 -7.56 16.00 2.70
C PRO A 105 -6.85 14.79 3.33
N VAL A 106 -5.54 14.92 3.55
CA VAL A 106 -4.63 13.86 4.00
C VAL A 106 -5.00 13.27 5.34
N LEU A 107 -4.76 11.98 5.57
CA LEU A 107 -5.12 11.30 6.82
C LEU A 107 -4.48 11.95 8.05
N TYR A 108 -3.19 12.24 7.98
CA TYR A 108 -2.41 12.75 9.08
C TYR A 108 -2.07 14.24 8.89
N GLU A 109 -2.58 15.06 9.79
CA GLU A 109 -2.15 16.46 9.92
C GLU A 109 -0.68 16.57 10.33
N ASP A 110 -0.08 17.74 10.06
CA ASP A 110 1.31 18.06 10.39
C ASP A 110 1.68 17.74 11.85
N ARG A 111 0.77 18.00 12.80
CA ARG A 111 1.00 17.70 14.22
C ARG A 111 1.17 16.20 14.48
N HIS A 112 0.44 15.34 13.75
CA HIS A 112 0.50 13.90 13.89
C HIS A 112 1.82 13.38 13.33
N LEU A 113 2.22 13.86 12.15
CA LEU A 113 3.51 13.50 11.54
C LEU A 113 4.69 13.89 12.44
N ARG A 114 4.68 15.12 12.98
CA ARG A 114 5.71 15.57 13.93
C ARG A 114 5.75 14.72 15.19
N ALA A 115 4.60 14.32 15.72
CA ALA A 115 4.53 13.45 16.90
C ALA A 115 5.14 12.07 16.60
N VAL A 116 4.84 11.48 15.44
CA VAL A 116 5.45 10.21 15.01
C VAL A 116 6.97 10.36 14.88
N ILE A 117 7.46 11.37 14.17
CA ILE A 117 8.92 11.59 14.02
C ILE A 117 9.59 11.74 15.38
N LYS A 118 9.00 12.54 16.29
CA LYS A 118 9.52 12.73 17.65
C LYS A 118 9.56 11.43 18.45
N SER A 119 8.60 10.53 18.26
CA SER A 119 8.59 9.22 18.94
C SER A 119 9.76 8.33 18.51
N PHE A 120 10.26 8.49 17.28
CA PHE A 120 11.43 7.77 16.77
C PHE A 120 12.75 8.51 17.02
N ASP A 121 12.73 9.81 17.36
CA ASP A 121 13.89 10.59 17.80
C ASP A 121 13.71 11.16 19.24
N PRO A 122 13.62 10.29 20.27
CA PRO A 122 13.40 10.75 21.64
C PRO A 122 14.53 11.62 22.19
N GLY A 123 15.75 11.45 21.64
CA GLY A 123 16.93 12.23 22.01
C GLY A 123 17.05 13.58 21.29
N ASN A 124 16.09 13.93 20.42
CA ASN A 124 16.09 15.16 19.63
C ASN A 124 17.43 15.38 18.88
N ARG A 125 17.97 14.32 18.29
CA ARG A 125 19.22 14.34 17.52
C ARG A 125 19.06 15.07 16.19
N GLY A 126 17.83 15.21 15.71
CA GLY A 126 17.48 15.88 14.46
C GLY A 126 17.59 14.97 13.23
N TRP A 127 17.89 13.68 13.40
CA TRP A 127 17.98 12.71 12.31
C TRP A 127 17.57 11.29 12.75
N LEU A 128 17.17 10.46 11.78
CA LEU A 128 16.80 9.06 11.96
C LEU A 128 17.62 8.13 11.07
N THR A 129 17.80 6.90 11.55
CA THR A 129 18.36 5.79 10.77
C THR A 129 17.32 5.20 9.78
N PRO A 130 17.75 4.52 8.70
CA PRO A 130 16.85 3.84 7.77
C PRO A 130 15.83 2.92 8.44
N GLY A 131 16.25 2.18 9.47
CA GLY A 131 15.36 1.26 10.19
C GLY A 131 14.27 2.00 10.97
N GLN A 132 14.57 3.17 11.55
CA GLN A 132 13.59 4.01 12.21
C GLN A 132 12.62 4.64 11.21
N VAL A 133 13.12 5.12 10.08
CA VAL A 133 12.28 5.67 9.00
C VAL A 133 11.32 4.61 8.48
N ARG A 134 11.78 3.39 8.16
CA ARG A 134 10.89 2.29 7.73
C ARG A 134 9.78 2.01 8.74
N ARG A 135 10.10 1.99 10.03
CA ARG A 135 9.09 1.80 11.09
C ARG A 135 8.11 2.96 11.18
N ALA A 136 8.54 4.20 10.96
CA ALA A 136 7.64 5.35 10.90
C ALA A 136 6.63 5.24 9.74
N PHE A 137 7.10 4.83 8.55
CA PHE A 137 6.22 4.55 7.41
C PHE A 137 5.21 3.44 7.71
N ILE A 138 5.66 2.31 8.26
CA ILE A 138 4.78 1.20 8.66
C ILE A 138 3.75 1.66 9.71
N THR A 139 4.17 2.47 10.68
CA THR A 139 3.29 2.99 11.74
C THR A 139 2.17 3.85 11.17
N LEU A 140 2.46 4.62 10.12
CA LEU A 140 1.49 5.46 9.43
C LEU A 140 0.70 4.70 8.35
N GLY A 141 1.08 3.45 8.05
CA GLY A 141 0.50 2.67 6.95
C GLY A 141 0.86 3.19 5.56
N LEU A 142 2.00 3.90 5.44
CA LEU A 142 2.47 4.48 4.18
C LEU A 142 3.51 3.58 3.50
N THR A 143 3.58 3.66 2.17
CA THR A 143 4.53 2.90 1.36
C THR A 143 5.81 3.71 1.14
N LEU A 144 6.95 3.13 1.49
CA LEU A 144 8.25 3.73 1.20
C LEU A 144 8.76 3.26 -0.16
N THR A 145 8.97 4.20 -1.10
CA THR A 145 9.44 3.91 -2.47
C THR A 145 10.93 4.14 -2.69
N GLU A 146 11.59 4.92 -1.82
CA GLU A 146 12.95 5.41 -2.05
C GLU A 146 14.00 4.66 -1.23
N THR A 147 15.21 4.57 -1.80
CA THR A 147 16.39 4.09 -1.08
C THR A 147 16.81 5.11 -0.01
N LEU A 148 17.13 4.62 1.18
CA LEU A 148 17.39 5.48 2.35
C LEU A 148 18.89 5.64 2.61
N ASN A 149 19.33 6.88 2.82
CA ASN A 149 20.66 7.20 3.31
C ASN A 149 20.84 6.75 4.77
N GLU A 150 22.09 6.55 5.22
CA GLU A 150 22.40 6.11 6.59
C GLU A 150 21.84 7.03 7.70
N ARG A 151 21.72 8.33 7.42
CA ARG A 151 21.12 9.32 8.32
C ARG A 151 20.20 10.24 7.54
N ILE A 152 18.95 10.33 7.97
CA ILE A 152 17.92 11.15 7.33
C ILE A 152 17.51 12.25 8.31
N PRO A 153 17.75 13.53 7.97
CA PRO A 153 17.27 14.66 8.76
C PRO A 153 15.76 14.62 8.98
N THR A 154 15.30 15.03 10.17
CA THR A 154 13.89 14.95 10.59
C THR A 154 12.96 15.86 9.80
N ASP A 155 13.45 17.01 9.35
CA ASP A 155 12.78 17.95 8.45
C ASP A 155 12.59 17.34 7.05
N VAL A 156 13.63 16.71 6.50
CA VAL A 156 13.54 15.99 5.22
C VAL A 156 12.54 14.84 5.31
N LEU A 157 12.57 14.09 6.41
CA LEU A 157 11.60 13.02 6.64
C LEU A 157 10.17 13.54 6.76
N PHE A 158 9.97 14.68 7.41
CA PHE A 158 8.65 15.30 7.54
C PHE A 158 8.04 15.63 6.18
N GLU A 159 8.81 16.27 5.30
CA GLU A 159 8.37 16.57 3.93
C GLU A 159 8.17 15.29 3.10
N LEU A 160 9.02 14.28 3.30
CA LEU A 160 8.85 12.98 2.65
C LEU A 160 7.53 12.32 3.06
N LEU A 161 7.21 12.24 4.36
CA LEU A 161 5.95 11.67 4.83
C LEU A 161 4.74 12.43 4.29
N LYS A 162 4.80 13.77 4.30
CA LYS A 162 3.74 14.63 3.78
C LYS A 162 3.49 14.40 2.29
N THR A 163 4.55 14.46 1.49
CA THR A 163 4.43 14.25 0.05
C THR A 163 4.01 12.82 -0.30
N THR A 164 4.44 11.80 0.45
CA THR A 164 3.98 10.42 0.25
C THR A 164 2.49 10.27 0.49
N GLN A 165 1.93 10.77 1.60
CA GLN A 165 0.49 10.63 1.85
C GLN A 165 -0.36 11.38 0.81
N GLU A 166 0.11 12.53 0.33
CA GLU A 166 -0.56 13.28 -0.74
C GLU A 166 -0.55 12.49 -2.06
N LYS A 167 0.59 11.90 -2.43
CA LYS A 167 0.73 11.04 -3.61
C LYS A 167 -0.15 9.79 -3.52
N GLU A 168 -0.19 9.13 -2.36
CA GLU A 168 -1.03 7.94 -2.16
C GLU A 168 -2.52 8.27 -2.25
N LEU A 169 -2.95 9.39 -1.65
CA LEU A 169 -4.33 9.88 -1.76
C LEU A 169 -4.68 10.23 -3.20
N PHE A 170 -3.79 10.94 -3.92
CA PHE A 170 -4.01 11.26 -5.32
C PHE A 170 -4.13 10.00 -6.18
N SER A 171 -3.23 9.04 -6.01
CA SER A 171 -3.27 7.73 -6.67
C SER A 171 -4.57 6.97 -6.36
N LEU A 172 -5.09 7.11 -5.14
CA LEU A 172 -6.36 6.51 -4.73
C LEU A 172 -7.56 7.17 -5.44
N LEU A 173 -7.59 8.50 -5.50
CA LEU A 173 -8.68 9.27 -6.11
C LEU A 173 -8.71 9.17 -7.64
N THR A 174 -7.58 8.86 -8.26
CA THR A 174 -7.44 8.67 -9.72
C THR A 174 -7.53 7.20 -10.15
N ALA A 175 -7.66 6.27 -9.20
CA ALA A 175 -7.71 4.84 -9.48
C ALA A 175 -8.86 4.48 -10.43
N GLY A 176 -8.52 3.73 -11.48
CA GLY A 176 -9.47 3.28 -12.51
C GLY A 176 -10.02 4.39 -13.40
N VAL A 177 -9.56 5.63 -13.30
CA VAL A 177 -9.84 6.70 -14.29
C VAL A 177 -8.95 6.53 -15.53
N CYS A 178 -8.62 5.28 -15.92
CA CYS A 178 -7.95 5.01 -17.17
C CYS A 178 -8.70 5.75 -18.28
N LEU A 179 -8.01 6.66 -18.95
CA LEU A 179 -8.50 7.48 -20.04
C LEU A 179 -8.86 6.53 -21.20
N GLU A 180 -10.05 5.95 -21.18
CA GLU A 180 -10.56 5.11 -22.28
C GLU A 180 -10.86 5.93 -23.56
N ASP A 181 -10.49 7.22 -23.61
CA ASP A 181 -10.77 8.10 -24.73
C ASP A 181 -9.86 7.90 -25.97
N ASP A 182 -8.80 7.09 -25.91
CA ASP A 182 -7.87 6.91 -27.05
C ASP A 182 -8.22 5.74 -28.00
N SER A 183 -9.33 5.02 -27.80
CA SER A 183 -9.69 3.85 -28.64
C SER A 183 -10.98 3.99 -29.46
N ARG A 184 -11.54 5.21 -29.55
CA ARG A 184 -12.78 5.47 -30.33
C ARG A 184 -12.59 6.26 -31.63
N VAL A 185 -11.37 6.58 -32.03
CA VAL A 185 -11.07 7.09 -33.38
C VAL A 185 -10.43 5.95 -34.16
N ASP A 186 -10.97 5.64 -35.35
CA ASP A 186 -10.47 4.66 -36.36
C ASP A 186 -11.35 3.43 -36.68
N ILE A 187 -12.68 3.50 -36.49
CA ILE A 187 -13.61 2.62 -37.22
C ILE A 187 -14.68 3.45 -37.94
N GLU A 188 -14.25 4.44 -38.73
CA GLU A 188 -15.10 5.06 -39.75
C GLU A 188 -14.16 5.62 -40.82
N LEU A 189 -13.89 4.82 -41.87
CA LEU A 189 -13.47 5.23 -43.23
C LEU A 189 -12.99 4.00 -44.01
N LYS A 190 -13.86 2.99 -44.21
CA LYS A 190 -13.64 1.95 -45.22
C LYS A 190 -14.89 1.13 -45.54
N ASN A 191 -16.02 1.82 -45.73
CA ASN A 191 -17.19 1.24 -46.43
C ASN A 191 -17.78 2.30 -47.36
N GLY A 192 -16.96 2.76 -48.30
CA GLY A 192 -17.42 3.44 -49.50
C GLY A 192 -17.18 2.51 -50.68
N GLY A 193 -18.04 1.52 -50.85
CA GLY A 193 -18.15 0.77 -52.09
C GLY A 193 -19.56 0.97 -52.64
N SER A 194 -19.67 1.54 -53.84
CA SER A 194 -20.71 1.17 -54.83
C SER A 194 -20.32 1.81 -56.18
N THR A 195 -20.17 1.00 -57.24
CA THR A 195 -21.13 0.81 -58.36
C THR A 195 -20.93 1.83 -59.49
N THR A 196 -20.29 1.43 -60.60
CA THR A 196 -20.95 1.06 -61.87
C THR A 196 -21.85 2.16 -62.43
N ASP A 197 -21.37 2.88 -63.44
CA ASP A 197 -21.83 2.78 -64.84
C ASP A 197 -20.74 3.30 -65.79
#